data_AF-A0A1Z9PXJ8-F1
#
_entry.id   AF-A0A1Z9PXJ8-F1
#
_cell.length_a   1.000
_cell.length_b   1.000
_cell.length_c   1.000
_cell.angle_alpha   90.00
_cell.angle_beta   90.00
_cell.angle_gamma   90.00
#
_symmetry.space_group_name_H-M   'P 1'
#
loop_
_entity.id
_entity.type
_entity.pdbx_description
1 polymer ?
#
loop_
_entity_poly.entity_id
_entity_poly.type
_entity_poly.pdbx_seq_one_letter_code
_entity_poly.pdbx_strand_id
1 'polypeptide(L)'
;MSIKKNKTSILSILKGDFFSKTQNKKYVPFLFLIVSLLLINIRMTFHAESLQRKSVNLEYEVADLRLRYITTKSQLMSIYKRSIIEEMVSNQGLQTSLTPVYIIDVNEK
;
A
#
# COMPACT_ATOMS: atom_id res chain seq x y z
N MET A 1 9.28 -48.18 35.12
CA MET A 1 8.74 -48.53 33.79
C MET A 1 9.30 -47.52 32.79
N SER A 2 10.25 -47.92 31.95
CA SER A 2 11.05 -46.99 31.12
C SER A 2 10.40 -46.77 29.75
N ILE A 3 10.02 -45.53 29.45
CA ILE A 3 9.36 -45.12 28.21
C ILE A 3 10.42 -45.01 27.10
N LYS A 4 10.51 -46.04 26.27
CA LYS A 4 11.45 -46.11 25.13
C LYS A 4 11.02 -45.12 24.04
N LYS A 5 11.72 -43.99 23.93
CA LYS A 5 11.49 -42.94 22.92
C LYS A 5 11.85 -43.44 21.51
N ASN A 6 10.90 -43.48 20.57
CA ASN A 6 11.11 -43.94 19.17
C ASN A 6 11.75 -42.88 18.24
N LYS A 7 12.67 -42.03 18.74
CA LYS A 7 13.25 -40.90 17.99
C LYS A 7 13.97 -41.30 16.67
N THR A 8 14.14 -42.58 16.39
CA THR A 8 14.89 -43.11 15.26
C THR A 8 14.09 -43.24 13.96
N SER A 9 12.74 -43.36 13.98
CA SER A 9 11.98 -43.65 12.74
C SER A 9 11.92 -42.47 11.76
N ILE A 10 11.57 -41.27 12.23
CA ILE A 10 11.55 -40.05 11.38
C ILE A 10 12.95 -39.68 10.89
N LEU A 11 13.95 -39.84 11.75
CA LEU A 11 15.35 -39.60 11.42
C LEU A 11 15.90 -40.61 10.40
N SER A 12 15.49 -41.89 10.44
CA SER A 12 15.91 -42.89 9.45
C SER A 12 15.23 -42.70 8.10
N ILE A 13 13.97 -42.23 8.09
CA ILE A 13 13.25 -41.84 6.86
C ILE A 13 13.94 -40.63 6.20
N LEU A 14 14.33 -39.61 6.97
CA LEU A 14 15.10 -38.46 6.48
C LEU A 14 16.52 -38.83 6.02
N LYS A 15 17.14 -39.86 6.61
CA LYS A 15 18.48 -40.35 6.23
C LYS A 15 18.52 -41.14 4.93
N GLY A 16 17.37 -41.44 4.30
CA GLY A 16 17.31 -42.05 2.97
C GLY A 16 17.01 -43.55 2.94
N ASP A 17 16.77 -44.18 4.10
CA ASP A 17 16.37 -45.59 4.16
C ASP A 17 15.05 -45.85 3.40
N PHE A 18 14.18 -44.83 3.34
CA PHE A 18 12.91 -44.88 2.60
C PHE A 18 13.11 -44.88 1.07
N PHE A 19 14.11 -44.17 0.56
CA PHE A 19 14.41 -44.04 -0.88
C PHE A 19 15.12 -45.28 -1.43
N SER A 20 15.86 -45.99 -0.58
CA SER A 20 16.66 -47.17 -0.96
C SER A 20 15.79 -48.42 -1.21
N LYS A 21 14.57 -48.46 -0.66
CA LYS A 21 13.67 -49.61 -0.81
C LYS A 21 13.04 -49.63 -2.21
N THR A 22 13.29 -50.68 -2.99
CA THR A 22 12.91 -50.83 -4.42
C THR A 22 11.42 -50.57 -4.71
N GLN A 23 10.56 -50.96 -3.77
CA GLN A 23 9.10 -50.78 -3.79
C GLN A 23 8.65 -49.34 -3.53
N ASN A 24 9.46 -48.50 -2.89
CA ASN A 24 9.13 -47.11 -2.57
C ASN A 24 9.59 -46.11 -3.64
N LYS A 25 10.46 -46.53 -4.57
CA LYS A 25 10.98 -45.68 -5.66
C LYS A 25 9.87 -45.04 -6.51
N LYS A 26 8.71 -45.70 -6.63
CA LYS A 26 7.54 -45.18 -7.36
C LYS A 26 6.90 -43.94 -6.70
N TYR A 27 7.03 -43.79 -5.39
CA TYR A 27 6.43 -42.68 -4.62
C TYR A 27 7.38 -41.48 -4.42
N VAL A 28 8.67 -41.66 -4.73
CA VAL A 28 9.69 -40.59 -4.68
C VAL A 28 9.31 -39.35 -5.48
N PRO A 29 8.91 -39.44 -6.77
CA PRO A 29 8.49 -38.26 -7.53
C PRO A 29 7.23 -37.59 -6.96
N PHE A 30 6.32 -38.37 -6.36
CA PHE A 30 5.12 -37.84 -5.70
C PHE A 30 5.47 -37.07 -4.41
N LEU A 31 6.41 -37.58 -3.61
CA LEU A 31 6.92 -36.85 -2.44
C LEU A 31 7.59 -35.54 -2.86
N PHE A 32 8.39 -35.56 -3.93
CA PHE A 32 9.03 -34.36 -4.47
C PHE A 32 8.00 -33.33 -4.92
N LEU A 33 6.91 -33.76 -5.57
CA LEU A 33 5.80 -32.88 -5.94
C LEU A 33 5.21 -32.19 -4.71
N ILE A 34 4.93 -32.93 -3.63
CA ILE A 34 4.37 -32.36 -2.39
C ILE A 34 5.32 -31.34 -1.76
N VAL A 35 6.61 -31.67 -1.66
CA VAL A 35 7.62 -30.76 -1.11
C VAL A 35 7.74 -29.51 -1.98
N SER A 36 7.75 -29.65 -3.30
CA SER A 36 7.74 -28.53 -4.24
C SER A 36 6.51 -27.64 -4.05
N LEU A 37 5.32 -28.24 -3.92
CA LEU A 37 4.07 -27.51 -3.69
C LEU A 37 4.08 -26.76 -2.36
N LEU A 38 4.68 -27.36 -1.33
CA LEU A 38 4.85 -26.74 -0.02
C LEU A 38 5.79 -25.53 -0.07
N LEU A 39 6.92 -25.64 -0.80
CA LEU A 39 7.82 -24.51 -1.03
C LEU A 39 7.15 -23.38 -1.81
N ILE A 40 6.39 -23.71 -2.85
CA ILE A 40 5.61 -22.73 -3.63
C ILE A 40 4.58 -22.04 -2.74
N ASN A 41 3.90 -22.78 -1.88
CA ASN A 41 2.88 -22.23 -0.99
C ASN A 41 3.48 -21.25 0.04
N ILE A 42 4.63 -21.59 0.62
CA ILE A 42 5.38 -20.69 1.51
C ILE A 42 5.74 -19.41 0.77
N ARG A 43 6.33 -19.52 -0.43
CA ARG A 43 6.68 -18.37 -1.27
C ARG A 43 5.47 -17.50 -1.60
N MET A 44 4.35 -18.11 -1.98
CA MET A 44 3.12 -17.41 -2.31
C MET A 44 2.58 -16.62 -1.11
N THR A 45 2.60 -17.23 0.07
CA THR A 45 2.15 -16.61 1.32
C THR A 45 3.00 -15.38 1.65
N PHE A 46 4.33 -15.48 1.58
CA PHE A 46 5.22 -14.34 1.80
C PHE A 46 4.99 -13.21 0.79
N HIS A 47 4.73 -13.54 -0.48
CA HIS A 47 4.42 -12.54 -1.49
C HIS A 47 3.10 -11.82 -1.20
N ALA A 48 2.04 -12.56 -0.87
CA ALA A 48 0.75 -12.01 -0.51
C ALA A 48 0.84 -11.06 0.69
N GLU A 49 1.59 -11.46 1.73
CA GLU A 49 1.81 -10.64 2.92
C GLU A 49 2.58 -9.34 2.60
N SER A 50 3.59 -9.42 1.73
CA SER A 50 4.33 -8.23 1.27
C SER A 50 3.46 -7.27 0.46
N LEU A 51 2.58 -7.80 -0.38
CA LEU A 51 1.66 -7.01 -1.20
C LEU A 51 0.61 -6.32 -0.33
N GLN A 52 0.06 -7.04 0.66
CA GLN A 52 -0.89 -6.49 1.59
C GLN A 52 -0.30 -5.34 2.41
N ARG A 53 0.93 -5.49 2.92
CA ARG A 53 1.65 -4.39 3.59
C ARG A 53 1.83 -3.17 2.69
N LYS A 54 2.21 -3.38 1.43
CA LYS A 54 2.36 -2.29 0.46
C LYS A 54 1.03 -1.59 0.18
N SER A 55 -0.05 -2.35 0.05
CA SER A 55 -1.39 -1.78 -0.15
C SER A 55 -1.80 -0.87 1.00
N VAL A 56 -1.62 -1.33 2.24
CA VAL A 56 -1.94 -0.54 3.43
C VAL A 56 -1.11 0.76 3.48
N ASN A 57 0.19 0.67 3.22
CA ASN A 57 1.05 1.87 3.21
C ASN A 57 0.61 2.87 2.12
N LEU A 58 0.22 2.38 0.95
CA LEU A 58 -0.24 3.23 -0.15
C LEU A 58 -1.57 3.92 0.19
N GLU A 59 -2.49 3.22 0.86
CA GLU A 59 -3.75 3.82 1.34
C GLU A 59 -3.48 4.95 2.35
N TYR A 60 -2.55 4.74 3.28
CA TYR A 60 -2.11 5.79 4.21
C TYR A 60 -1.51 6.99 3.47
N GLU A 61 -0.66 6.77 2.47
CA GLU A 61 -0.05 7.83 1.68
C GLU A 61 -1.08 8.65 0.90
N VAL A 62 -2.07 7.99 0.31
CA VAL A 62 -3.19 8.65 -0.37
C VAL A 62 -4.03 9.48 0.60
N ALA A 63 -4.30 8.95 1.80
CA ALA A 63 -5.02 9.68 2.84
C ALA A 63 -4.23 10.91 3.33
N ASP A 64 -2.93 10.77 3.57
CA ASP A 64 -2.05 11.88 3.96
C ASP A 64 -2.00 12.96 2.87
N LEU A 65 -1.83 12.56 1.60
CA LEU A 65 -1.83 13.48 0.46
C LEU A 65 -3.15 14.25 0.36
N ARG A 66 -4.28 13.58 0.56
CA ARG A 66 -5.60 14.22 0.57
C ARG A 66 -5.72 15.24 1.70
N LEU A 67 -5.26 14.91 2.90
CA LEU A 67 -5.24 15.85 4.03
C LEU A 67 -4.36 17.05 3.74
N ARG A 68 -3.14 16.85 3.22
CA ARG A 68 -2.24 17.92 2.81
C ARG A 68 -2.87 18.83 1.77
N TYR A 69 -3.53 18.27 0.77
CA TYR A 69 -4.25 19.04 -0.24
C TYR A 69 -5.33 19.91 0.40
N ILE A 70 -6.18 19.35 1.27
CA ILE A 70 -7.24 20.08 1.95
C ILE A 70 -6.67 21.23 2.80
N THR A 71 -5.65 20.95 3.61
CA THR A 71 -5.01 21.96 4.46
C THR A 71 -4.37 23.07 3.63
N THR A 72 -3.60 22.71 2.60
CA THR A 72 -2.94 23.69 1.73
C THR A 72 -3.96 24.55 0.99
N LYS A 73 -5.02 23.93 0.45
CA LYS A 73 -6.13 24.66 -0.18
C LYS A 73 -6.82 25.59 0.81
N SER A 74 -7.04 25.15 2.05
CA SER A 74 -7.65 25.98 3.10
C SER A 74 -6.77 27.18 3.46
N GLN A 75 -5.46 26.99 3.58
CA GLN A 75 -4.49 28.07 3.79
C GLN A 75 -4.51 29.07 2.62
N LEU A 76 -4.48 28.57 1.39
CA LEU A 76 -4.58 29.39 0.19
C LEU A 76 -5.87 30.22 0.21
N MET A 77 -7.00 29.57 0.47
CA MET A 77 -8.30 30.25 0.54
C MET A 77 -8.35 31.30 1.65
N SER A 78 -7.63 31.07 2.77
CA SER A 78 -7.52 32.07 3.84
C SER A 78 -6.76 33.31 3.39
N ILE A 79 -5.70 33.16 2.60
CA ILE A 79 -4.93 34.28 2.04
C ILE A 79 -5.73 35.01 0.96
N TYR A 80 -6.44 34.28 0.11
CA TYR A 80 -7.30 34.84 -0.94
C TYR A 80 -8.58 35.52 -0.42
N LYS A 81 -8.84 35.52 0.89
CA LYS A 81 -9.97 36.27 1.45
C LYS A 81 -9.82 37.75 1.09
N ARG A 82 -10.90 38.32 0.54
CA ARG A 82 -10.96 39.72 0.13
C ARG A 82 -10.44 40.67 1.21
N SER A 83 -10.80 40.47 2.47
CA SER A 83 -10.34 41.29 3.59
C SER A 83 -8.82 41.23 3.80
N ILE A 84 -8.21 40.05 3.64
CA ILE A 84 -6.75 39.85 3.80
C ILE A 84 -6.00 40.45 2.62
N ILE A 85 -6.55 40.32 1.41
CA ILE A 85 -5.98 40.95 0.21
C ILE A 85 -6.07 42.47 0.32
N GLU A 86 -7.20 43.03 0.77
CA GLU A 86 -7.40 44.46 1.02
C GLU A 86 -6.38 45.01 2.03
N GLU A 87 -6.14 44.27 3.12
CA GLU A 87 -5.11 44.62 4.11
C GLU A 87 -3.69 44.59 3.50
N MET A 88 -3.38 43.56 2.70
CA MET A 88 -2.07 43.40 2.06
C MET A 88 -1.76 44.51 1.05
N VAL A 89 -2.76 44.99 0.30
CA VAL A 89 -2.59 46.03 -0.74
C VAL A 89 -2.84 47.45 -0.22
N SER A 90 -3.28 47.61 1.03
CA SER A 90 -3.56 48.91 1.66
C SER A 90 -2.37 49.88 1.59
N ASN A 91 -1.16 49.38 1.81
CA ASN A 91 0.08 50.18 1.74
C ASN A 91 0.49 50.55 0.30
N GLN A 92 -0.15 49.96 -0.71
CA GLN A 92 0.14 50.22 -2.13
C GLN A 92 -0.84 51.23 -2.75
N GLY A 93 -1.76 51.79 -1.96
CA GLY A 93 -2.76 52.76 -2.42
C GLY A 93 -3.89 52.16 -3.27
N LEU A 94 -3.99 50.83 -3.34
CA LEU A 94 -5.02 50.11 -4.08
C LEU A 94 -6.28 49.94 -3.21
N GLN A 95 -7.46 50.17 -3.80
CA GLN A 95 -8.75 50.05 -3.11
C GLN A 95 -9.69 49.13 -3.88
N THR A 96 -10.49 48.32 -3.17
CA THR A 96 -11.46 47.45 -3.83
C THR A 96 -12.67 48.24 -4.31
N SER A 97 -13.06 48.03 -5.57
CA SER A 97 -14.30 48.56 -6.11
C SER A 97 -15.52 47.95 -5.41
N LEU A 98 -16.42 48.80 -4.92
CA LEU A 98 -17.73 48.39 -4.38
C LEU A 98 -18.82 48.38 -5.45
N THR A 99 -18.54 48.91 -6.64
CA THR A 99 -19.47 48.95 -7.76
C THR A 99 -19.21 47.77 -8.70
N PRO A 100 -20.26 47.06 -9.14
CA PRO A 100 -20.12 46.00 -10.15
C PRO A 100 -19.69 46.60 -11.50
N VAL A 101 -18.86 45.87 -12.24
CA VAL A 101 -18.39 46.26 -13.57
C VAL A 101 -19.55 46.13 -14.56
N TYR A 102 -19.87 47.21 -15.27
CA TYR A 102 -20.84 47.22 -16.37
C TYR A 102 -20.14 46.85 -17.68
N ILE A 103 -20.71 45.88 -18.41
CA ILE A 103 -20.26 45.53 -19.75
C ILE A 103 -20.85 46.58 -20.70
N ILE A 104 -19.98 47.28 -21.42
CA ILE A 104 -20.39 48.24 -22.44
C ILE A 104 -20.52 47.45 -23.75
N ASP A 105 -21.73 47.08 -24.14
CA ASP A 105 -21.98 46.52 -25.47
C ASP A 105 -21.96 47.66 -26.51
N VAL A 106 -20.96 47.63 -27.39
CA VAL A 106 -20.82 48.59 -28.50
C VAL A 106 -21.67 48.10 -29.68
N ASN A 107 -22.99 48.07 -29.51
CA ASN A 107 -23.94 47.89 -30.61
C ASN A 107 -25.35 48.32 -30.18
N GLU A 108 -25.54 49.62 -30.00
CA GLU A 108 -26.88 50.20 -30.09
C GLU A 108 -26.79 51.50 -30.90
N LYS A 109 -27.09 51.37 -32.19
CA LYS A 109 -27.48 52.45 -33.09
C LYS A 109 -28.58 51.96 -34.01
#